data_AF-A0A0N7MAQ4-F1
#
_entry.id   AF-A0A0N7MAQ4-F1
#
_cell.length_a   1.000
_cell.length_b   1.000
_cell.length_c   1.000
_cell.angle_alpha   90.00
_cell.angle_beta   90.00
_cell.angle_gamma   90.00
#
_symmetry.space_group_name_H-M   'P 1'
#
loop_
_entity.id
_entity.type
_entity.pdbx_description
1 polymer ?
#
loop_
_entity_poly.entity_id
_entity_poly.type
_entity_poly.pdbx_seq_one_letter_code
_entity_poly.pdbx_strand_id
1 'polypeptide(L)'
;MVPSPATLKNVGTTILSGLGYPLARDKSVGIIWTQVRQFLRMRRTLFVHLDEAQDLYISKGVKTRNDVVNTLKSLMNDKDWPVGLVLSGTPDLIEMINSDVQLKRGIDVVHLGAVSWISHEPEVTEIFTEFVGKSGLAPSGELQQGVFLKRLVHAGGNEFGLIIEMCLSGIEEALYNGDTQLRLAHFAEAFRRKSGCIPAFNPFLAQDYLSIDVRTIMGWLDSDDPSPSGGLS
;
A
#
# COMPACT_ATOMS: atom_id res chain seq x y z
N MET A 1 8.49 3.54 8.29
CA MET A 1 9.07 2.96 7.06
C MET A 1 10.50 2.52 7.28
N VAL A 2 10.81 1.28 6.89
CA VAL A 2 12.18 0.75 6.82
C VAL A 2 12.96 1.61 5.82
N PRO A 3 14.18 2.06 6.17
CA PRO A 3 14.95 2.93 5.29
C PRO A 3 15.48 2.15 4.09
N SER A 4 15.58 2.80 2.93
CA SER A 4 16.35 2.30 1.79
C SER A 4 17.74 2.96 1.78
N PRO A 5 18.85 2.19 1.76
CA PRO A 5 18.93 0.73 1.78
C PRO A 5 18.57 0.11 3.14
N ALA A 6 17.80 -0.98 3.13
CA ALA A 6 17.33 -1.71 4.31
C ALA A 6 18.46 -2.55 4.94
N THR A 7 19.41 -1.88 5.59
CA THR A 7 20.49 -2.53 6.34
C THR A 7 20.21 -2.43 7.84
N LEU A 8 20.71 -3.39 8.63
CA LEU A 8 20.59 -3.35 10.10
C LEU A 8 21.14 -2.05 10.71
N LYS A 9 22.14 -1.45 10.08
CA LYS A 9 22.70 -0.17 10.49
C LYS A 9 21.70 0.96 10.29
N ASN A 10 21.13 1.06 9.09
CA ASN A 10 20.19 2.12 8.75
C ASN A 10 18.89 1.97 9.56
N VAL A 11 18.37 0.75 9.69
CA VAL A 11 17.17 0.46 10.49
C VAL A 11 17.37 0.88 11.94
N GLY A 12 18.47 0.43 12.58
CA GLY A 12 18.77 0.82 13.96
C GLY A 12 18.95 2.33 14.14
N THR A 13 19.56 2.99 13.15
CA THR A 13 19.72 4.46 13.16
C THR A 13 18.38 5.18 13.02
N THR A 14 17.49 4.71 12.13
CA THR A 14 16.14 5.26 11.97
C THR A 14 15.31 5.07 13.24
N ILE A 15 15.38 3.90 13.90
CA ILE A 15 14.71 3.67 15.18
C ILE A 15 15.22 4.66 16.24
N LEU A 16 16.54 4.83 16.38
CA LEU A 16 17.10 5.80 17.33
C LEU A 16 16.65 7.23 17.06
N SER A 17 16.64 7.66 15.79
CA SER A 17 16.12 8.97 15.40
C SER A 17 14.63 9.11 15.78
N GLY A 18 13.80 8.09 15.54
CA GLY A 18 12.39 8.06 15.96
C GLY A 18 12.18 8.10 17.47
N LEU A 19 13.13 7.57 18.25
CA LEU A 19 13.15 7.67 19.71
C LEU A 19 13.69 9.02 20.23
N GLY A 20 13.98 9.96 19.32
CA GLY A 20 14.51 11.29 19.61
C GLY A 20 16.02 11.30 19.93
N TYR A 21 16.77 10.33 19.43
CA TYR A 21 18.22 10.23 19.61
C TYR A 21 18.94 10.04 18.26
N PRO A 22 19.02 11.09 17.42
CA PRO A 22 19.77 11.01 16.18
C PRO A 22 21.26 10.82 16.46
N LEU A 23 21.89 9.87 15.77
CA LEU A 23 23.32 9.62 15.92
C LEU A 23 24.13 10.73 15.26
N ALA A 24 24.95 11.43 16.07
CA ALA A 24 25.84 12.49 15.57
C ALA A 24 27.12 11.98 14.91
N ARG A 25 27.48 10.70 15.11
CA ARG A 25 28.69 10.07 14.59
C ARG A 25 28.38 8.67 14.11
N ASP A 26 29.15 8.21 13.14
CA ASP A 26 29.05 6.83 12.69
C ASP A 26 29.46 5.85 13.79
N LYS A 27 28.71 4.76 13.93
CA LYS A 27 28.90 3.72 14.95
C LYS A 27 28.76 2.34 14.33
N SER A 28 29.37 1.35 14.99
CA SER A 28 29.18 -0.04 14.61
C SER A 28 27.75 -0.52 14.88
N VAL A 29 27.29 -1.50 14.09
CA VAL A 29 25.95 -2.07 14.20
C VAL A 29 25.64 -2.55 15.63
N GLY A 30 26.60 -3.24 16.27
CA GLY A 30 26.43 -3.72 17.65
C GLY A 30 26.20 -2.61 18.68
N ILE A 31 26.92 -1.48 18.55
CA ILE A 31 26.72 -0.33 19.44
C ILE A 31 25.35 0.30 19.18
N ILE A 32 24.96 0.46 17.91
CA ILE A 32 23.65 1.01 17.53
C ILE A 32 22.54 0.19 18.18
N TRP A 33 22.54 -1.13 18.02
CA TRP A 33 21.47 -1.99 18.57
C TRP A 33 21.47 -2.09 20.09
N THR A 34 22.63 -1.90 20.74
CA THR A 34 22.69 -1.74 22.20
C THR A 34 22.01 -0.45 22.64
N GLN A 35 22.24 0.65 21.92
CA GLN A 35 21.56 1.92 22.20
C GLN A 35 20.07 1.83 21.89
N VAL A 36 19.66 1.16 20.81
CA VAL A 36 18.24 0.93 20.50
C VAL A 36 17.52 0.31 21.70
N ARG A 37 18.02 -0.81 22.24
CA ARG A 37 17.42 -1.46 23.42
C ARG A 37 17.34 -0.53 24.63
N GLN A 38 18.43 0.18 24.91
CA GLN A 38 18.46 1.13 26.02
C GLN A 38 17.41 2.24 25.86
N PHE A 39 17.32 2.85 24.68
CA PHE A 39 16.37 3.93 24.42
C PHE A 39 14.93 3.45 24.35
N LEU A 40 14.66 2.25 23.83
CA LEU A 40 13.32 1.63 23.89
C LEU A 40 12.85 1.50 25.34
N ARG A 41 13.71 1.01 26.23
CA ARG A 41 13.43 0.93 27.68
C ARG A 41 13.26 2.31 28.32
N MET A 42 14.19 3.24 28.08
CA MET A 42 14.15 4.58 28.68
C MET A 42 12.91 5.38 28.25
N ARG A 43 12.46 5.19 27.00
CA ARG A 43 11.24 5.80 26.45
C ARG A 43 9.98 5.01 26.77
N ARG A 44 10.09 3.86 27.45
CA ARG A 44 8.99 2.93 27.73
C ARG A 44 8.23 2.53 26.47
N THR A 45 8.94 2.39 25.35
CA THR A 45 8.38 1.99 24.06
C THR A 45 8.08 0.50 24.09
N LEU A 46 6.80 0.13 23.96
CA LEU A 46 6.36 -1.27 23.98
C LEU A 46 6.28 -1.90 22.60
N PHE A 47 6.11 -1.09 21.54
CA PHE A 47 5.96 -1.57 20.18
C PHE A 47 6.90 -0.83 19.24
N VAL A 48 7.49 -1.57 18.30
CA VAL A 48 8.23 -1.03 17.16
C VAL A 48 7.53 -1.47 15.89
N HIS A 49 7.09 -0.51 15.09
CA HIS A 49 6.51 -0.74 13.78
C HIS A 49 7.56 -0.61 12.69
N LEU A 50 7.78 -1.69 11.96
CA LEU A 50 8.62 -1.75 10.77
C LEU A 50 7.71 -1.88 9.55
N ASP A 51 7.57 -0.78 8.84
CA ASP A 51 6.79 -0.69 7.61
C ASP A 51 7.68 -0.94 6.39
N GLU A 52 7.17 -1.61 5.36
CA GLU A 52 7.95 -2.23 4.27
C GLU A 52 9.01 -3.21 4.79
N ALA A 53 8.66 -4.03 5.79
CA ALA A 53 9.58 -4.93 6.47
C ALA A 53 10.19 -6.01 5.54
N GLN A 54 9.56 -6.32 4.41
CA GLN A 54 10.10 -7.26 3.43
C GLN A 54 11.46 -6.82 2.88
N ASP A 55 11.74 -5.51 2.85
CA ASP A 55 13.01 -4.97 2.35
C ASP A 55 14.21 -5.39 3.21
N LEU A 56 13.95 -5.75 4.47
CA LEU A 56 14.97 -6.31 5.37
C LEU A 56 15.48 -7.67 4.87
N TYR A 57 14.73 -8.34 4.00
CA TYR A 57 14.92 -9.73 3.62
C TYR A 57 15.10 -9.95 2.10
N ILE A 58 14.28 -9.31 1.28
CA ILE A 58 14.35 -9.37 -0.19
C ILE A 58 15.70 -8.79 -0.63
N SER A 59 16.43 -9.48 -1.51
CA SER A 59 17.78 -9.11 -2.03
C SER A 59 18.99 -9.25 -1.10
N LYS A 60 18.83 -9.81 0.12
CA LYS A 60 19.98 -10.04 1.03
C LYS A 60 20.52 -11.47 0.93
N GLY A 61 21.84 -11.63 1.06
CA GLY A 61 22.47 -12.95 1.20
C GLY A 61 22.06 -13.65 2.50
N VAL A 62 22.17 -14.99 2.53
CA VAL A 62 21.70 -15.86 3.64
C VAL A 62 22.19 -15.40 5.01
N LYS A 63 23.47 -15.04 5.14
CA LYS A 63 24.04 -14.56 6.40
C LYS A 63 23.34 -13.28 6.91
N THR A 64 23.16 -12.30 6.04
CA THR A 64 22.52 -11.03 6.39
C THR A 64 21.05 -11.22 6.77
N ARG A 65 20.34 -12.14 6.10
CA ARG A 65 18.96 -12.51 6.46
C ARG A 65 18.87 -13.08 7.88
N ASN A 66 19.78 -13.99 8.23
CA ASN A 66 19.85 -14.56 9.58
C ASN A 66 20.18 -13.49 10.64
N ASP A 67 21.09 -12.57 10.34
CA ASP A 67 21.43 -11.47 11.24
C ASP A 67 20.22 -10.56 11.52
N VAL A 68 19.40 -10.31 10.49
CA VAL A 68 18.14 -9.56 10.64
C VAL A 68 17.17 -10.27 11.57
N VAL A 69 16.86 -11.53 11.27
CA VAL A 69 15.94 -12.35 12.07
C VAL A 69 16.40 -12.43 13.53
N ASN A 70 17.69 -12.69 13.77
CA ASN A 70 18.26 -12.76 15.12
C ASN A 70 18.16 -11.42 15.85
N THR A 71 18.35 -10.30 15.14
CA THR A 71 18.22 -8.96 15.74
C THR A 71 16.79 -8.69 16.18
N LEU A 72 15.79 -8.98 15.33
CA LEU A 72 14.37 -8.81 15.67
C LEU A 72 13.99 -9.70 16.87
N LYS A 73 14.41 -10.96 16.88
CA LYS A 73 14.20 -11.89 18.00
C LYS A 73 14.83 -11.39 19.29
N SER A 74 16.00 -10.77 19.22
CA SER A 74 16.66 -10.21 20.41
C SER A 74 15.88 -9.04 21.02
N LEU A 75 15.09 -8.30 20.24
CA LEU A 75 14.23 -7.23 20.78
C LEU A 75 12.99 -7.81 21.46
N MET A 76 12.37 -8.82 20.83
CA MET A 76 11.18 -9.48 21.36
C MET A 76 11.48 -10.23 22.66
N ASN A 77 12.65 -10.87 22.74
CA ASN A 77 13.06 -11.72 23.86
C ASN A 77 13.98 -11.01 24.87
N ASP A 78 14.05 -9.67 24.85
CA ASP A 78 14.81 -8.93 25.85
C ASP A 78 14.25 -9.22 27.25
N LYS A 79 15.12 -9.57 28.20
CA LYS A 79 14.71 -10.01 29.55
C LYS A 79 14.18 -8.86 30.40
N ASP A 80 14.68 -7.66 30.17
CA ASP A 80 14.39 -6.49 30.98
C ASP A 80 13.25 -5.67 30.37
N TRP A 81 13.19 -5.60 29.03
CA TRP A 81 12.22 -4.80 28.30
C TRP A 81 11.86 -5.43 26.94
N PRO A 82 11.03 -6.50 26.91
CA PRO A 82 10.59 -7.12 25.68
C PRO A 82 9.74 -6.15 24.86
N VAL A 83 9.97 -6.12 23.54
CA VAL A 83 9.29 -5.19 22.61
C VAL A 83 8.46 -5.99 21.61
N GLY A 84 7.18 -5.63 21.49
CA GLY A 84 6.30 -6.14 20.45
C GLY A 84 6.69 -5.57 19.08
N LEU A 85 6.69 -6.43 18.05
CA LEU A 85 6.95 -6.00 16.68
C LEU A 85 5.64 -5.94 15.91
N VAL A 86 5.42 -4.83 15.20
CA VAL A 86 4.42 -4.72 14.15
C VAL A 86 5.16 -4.70 12.83
N LEU A 87 4.93 -5.67 11.96
CA LEU A 87 5.57 -5.76 10.65
C LEU A 87 4.50 -5.60 9.57
N SER A 88 4.61 -4.57 8.74
CA SER A 88 3.78 -4.39 7.55
C SER A 88 4.63 -4.45 6.29
N GLY A 89 4.03 -4.86 5.18
CA GLY A 89 4.76 -5.06 3.94
C GLY A 89 3.96 -5.86 2.91
N THR A 90 4.63 -6.16 1.79
CA THR A 90 4.09 -7.02 0.73
C THR A 90 4.03 -8.50 1.17
N PRO A 91 3.35 -9.39 0.40
CA PRO A 91 3.30 -10.82 0.69
C PRO A 91 4.69 -11.49 0.85
N ASP A 92 5.74 -10.91 0.27
CA ASP A 92 7.12 -11.39 0.39
C ASP A 92 7.63 -11.41 1.83
N LEU A 93 7.05 -10.58 2.72
CA LEU A 93 7.34 -10.59 4.16
C LEU A 93 7.09 -11.98 4.79
N ILE A 94 6.15 -12.76 4.23
CA ILE A 94 5.83 -14.10 4.68
C ILE A 94 7.03 -15.05 4.55
N GLU A 95 7.90 -14.86 3.55
CA GLU A 95 9.13 -15.65 3.39
C GLU A 95 10.06 -15.44 4.59
N MET A 96 10.23 -14.19 5.03
CA MET A 96 11.03 -13.86 6.21
C MET A 96 10.45 -14.51 7.48
N ILE A 97 9.14 -14.41 7.70
CA ILE A 97 8.48 -14.97 8.88
C ILE A 97 8.61 -16.51 8.89
N ASN A 98 8.43 -17.15 7.74
CA ASN A 98 8.54 -18.61 7.62
C ASN A 98 9.98 -19.13 7.72
N SER A 99 10.99 -18.27 7.54
CA SER A 99 12.39 -18.67 7.63
C SER A 99 12.85 -19.05 9.04
N ASP A 100 12.11 -18.67 10.09
CA ASP A 100 12.43 -18.98 11.49
C ASP A 100 11.20 -19.39 12.31
N VAL A 101 11.27 -20.57 12.92
CA VAL A 101 10.16 -21.16 13.69
C VAL A 101 9.77 -20.32 14.91
N GLN A 102 10.70 -19.57 15.51
CA GLN A 102 10.41 -18.75 16.69
C GLN A 102 9.67 -17.47 16.30
N LEU A 103 10.06 -16.82 15.19
CA LEU A 103 9.28 -15.70 14.63
C LEU A 103 7.86 -16.14 14.27
N LYS A 104 7.74 -17.27 13.55
CA LYS A 104 6.43 -17.80 13.15
C LYS A 104 5.48 -18.07 14.32
N ARG A 105 6.00 -18.46 15.49
CA ARG A 105 5.19 -18.72 16.70
C ARG A 105 4.88 -17.46 17.51
N GLY A 106 5.65 -16.38 17.31
CA GLY A 106 5.55 -15.15 18.08
C GLY A 106 4.86 -13.99 17.34
N ILE A 107 4.36 -14.23 16.14
CA ILE A 107 3.72 -13.22 15.29
C ILE A 107 2.32 -13.71 14.90
N ASP A 108 1.31 -12.87 15.16
CA ASP A 108 -0.02 -13.04 14.60
C ASP A 108 -0.07 -12.35 13.23
N VAL A 109 -0.39 -13.11 12.18
CA VAL A 109 -0.44 -12.60 10.81
C VAL A 109 -1.86 -12.18 10.46
N VAL A 110 -2.03 -10.92 10.10
CA VAL A 110 -3.26 -10.39 9.51
C VAL A 110 -3.02 -10.20 8.01
N HIS A 111 -3.75 -10.95 7.18
CA HIS A 111 -3.71 -10.80 5.73
C HIS A 111 -4.85 -9.91 5.26
N LEU A 112 -4.50 -8.77 4.66
CA LEU A 112 -5.45 -7.90 3.97
C LEU A 112 -5.57 -8.40 2.53
N GLY A 113 -6.58 -9.22 2.27
CA GLY A 113 -6.84 -9.77 0.94
C GLY A 113 -7.54 -8.78 0.02
N ALA A 114 -7.65 -9.16 -1.26
CA ALA A 114 -8.40 -8.39 -2.24
C ALA A 114 -9.87 -8.19 -1.81
N VAL A 115 -10.37 -6.99 -2.03
CA VAL A 115 -11.76 -6.59 -1.80
C VAL A 115 -12.63 -7.24 -2.87
N SER A 116 -13.40 -8.25 -2.47
CA SER A 116 -14.49 -8.77 -3.27
C SER A 116 -15.77 -7.99 -3.02
N TRP A 117 -16.44 -7.51 -4.07
CA TRP A 117 -17.76 -6.87 -3.95
C TRP A 117 -18.77 -7.75 -3.21
N ILE A 118 -18.77 -9.06 -3.48
CA ILE A 118 -19.72 -10.00 -2.89
C ILE A 118 -19.61 -10.04 -1.36
N SER A 119 -18.40 -9.83 -0.83
CA SER A 119 -18.12 -9.97 0.60
C SER A 119 -17.96 -8.64 1.33
N HIS A 120 -17.70 -7.54 0.61
CA HIS A 120 -17.31 -6.25 1.20
C HIS A 120 -18.14 -5.06 0.68
N GLU A 121 -19.31 -5.33 0.09
CA GLU A 121 -20.24 -4.27 -0.35
C GLU A 121 -20.57 -3.26 0.76
N PRO A 122 -20.94 -3.68 2.00
CA PRO A 122 -21.27 -2.76 3.07
C PRO A 122 -20.12 -1.80 3.41
N GLU A 123 -18.90 -2.33 3.54
CA GLU A 123 -17.70 -1.58 3.91
C GLU A 123 -17.33 -0.57 2.83
N VAL A 124 -17.34 -0.98 1.56
CA VAL A 124 -17.05 -0.07 0.43
C VAL A 124 -18.11 1.03 0.34
N THR A 125 -19.38 0.70 0.55
CA THR A 125 -20.48 1.65 0.55
C THR A 125 -20.37 2.67 1.68
N GLU A 126 -20.05 2.21 2.89
CA GLU A 126 -19.85 3.05 4.07
C GLU A 126 -18.70 4.04 3.84
N ILE A 127 -17.55 3.55 3.39
CA ILE A 127 -16.36 4.37 3.10
C ILE A 127 -16.65 5.41 2.03
N PHE A 128 -17.29 5.01 0.92
CA PHE A 128 -17.67 5.94 -0.13
C PHE A 128 -18.59 7.04 0.42
N THR A 129 -19.62 6.66 1.18
CA THR A 129 -20.58 7.60 1.77
C THR A 129 -19.89 8.56 2.75
N GLU A 130 -18.96 8.06 3.56
CA GLU A 130 -18.20 8.88 4.52
C GLU A 130 -17.33 9.91 3.80
N PHE A 131 -16.59 9.51 2.76
CA PHE A 131 -15.74 10.44 2.01
C PHE A 131 -16.55 11.48 1.23
N VAL A 132 -17.64 11.08 0.58
CA VAL A 132 -18.55 12.02 -0.09
C VAL A 132 -19.16 12.97 0.92
N GLY A 133 -19.59 12.48 2.09
CA GLY A 133 -20.14 13.32 3.16
C GLY A 133 -19.13 14.37 3.67
N LYS A 134 -17.85 14.00 3.81
CA LYS A 134 -16.78 14.94 4.19
C LYS A 134 -16.48 15.98 3.11
N SER A 135 -16.73 15.67 1.83
CA SER A 135 -16.48 16.60 0.72
C SER A 135 -17.52 17.71 0.59
N GLY A 136 -18.73 17.53 1.15
CA GLY A 136 -19.85 18.45 0.97
C GLY A 136 -20.53 18.37 -0.41
N LEU A 137 -20.10 17.45 -1.28
CA LEU A 137 -20.71 17.21 -2.59
C LEU A 137 -21.97 16.35 -2.48
N ALA A 138 -22.95 16.62 -3.33
CA ALA A 138 -24.10 15.73 -3.50
C ALA A 138 -23.78 14.65 -4.57
N PRO A 139 -23.89 13.34 -4.28
CA PRO A 139 -23.70 12.32 -5.31
C PRO A 139 -24.86 12.35 -6.32
N SER A 140 -24.55 12.21 -7.62
CA SER A 140 -25.56 12.09 -8.68
C SER A 140 -26.29 10.74 -8.62
N GLY A 141 -27.46 10.66 -9.27
CA GLY A 141 -28.22 9.41 -9.34
C GLY A 141 -27.48 8.26 -10.05
N GLU A 142 -26.46 8.55 -10.86
CA GLU A 142 -25.60 7.54 -11.48
C GLU A 142 -24.73 6.81 -10.44
N LEU A 143 -24.31 7.51 -9.39
CA LEU A 143 -23.47 6.95 -8.32
C LEU A 143 -24.25 6.15 -7.29
N GLN A 144 -25.56 6.36 -7.23
CA GLN A 144 -26.47 5.59 -6.37
C GLN A 144 -26.83 4.22 -6.97
N GLN A 145 -26.42 3.94 -8.21
CA GLN A 145 -26.60 2.64 -8.82
C GLN A 145 -25.56 1.66 -8.29
N GLY A 146 -25.98 0.46 -7.88
CA GLY A 146 -25.06 -0.59 -7.39
C GLY A 146 -24.00 -1.03 -8.41
N VAL A 147 -24.11 -0.63 -9.68
CA VAL A 147 -23.09 -0.84 -10.71
C VAL A 147 -21.88 0.07 -10.52
N PHE A 148 -22.07 1.30 -10.03
CA PHE A 148 -20.96 2.25 -9.84
C PHE A 148 -19.94 1.73 -8.83
N LEU A 149 -20.38 1.27 -7.66
CA LEU A 149 -19.46 0.78 -6.63
C LEU A 149 -18.67 -0.45 -7.09
N LYS A 150 -19.29 -1.33 -7.91
CA LYS A 150 -18.57 -2.44 -8.55
C LYS A 150 -17.47 -1.95 -9.49
N ARG A 151 -17.75 -0.91 -10.29
CA ARG A 151 -16.76 -0.27 -11.17
C ARG A 151 -15.65 0.41 -10.35
N LEU A 152 -15.99 1.03 -9.23
CA LEU A 152 -15.01 1.64 -8.31
C LEU A 152 -14.08 0.58 -7.70
N VAL A 153 -14.62 -0.55 -7.25
CA VAL A 153 -13.84 -1.69 -6.73
C VAL A 153 -12.90 -2.24 -7.81
N HIS A 154 -13.43 -2.46 -9.03
CA HIS A 154 -12.63 -2.92 -10.16
C HIS A 154 -11.55 -1.92 -10.57
N ALA A 155 -11.86 -0.61 -10.62
CA ALA A 155 -10.91 0.45 -10.95
C ALA A 155 -9.75 0.55 -9.94
N GLY A 156 -10.00 0.22 -8.67
CA GLY A 156 -8.97 0.05 -7.64
C GLY A 156 -8.24 -1.29 -7.71
N GLY A 157 -8.45 -2.11 -8.74
CA GLY A 157 -7.81 -3.41 -8.90
C GLY A 157 -8.14 -4.39 -7.78
N ASN A 158 -9.29 -4.23 -7.12
CA ASN A 158 -9.72 -4.94 -5.92
C ASN A 158 -8.79 -4.75 -4.70
N GLU A 159 -7.91 -3.74 -4.68
CA GLU A 159 -7.06 -3.44 -3.53
C GLU A 159 -7.68 -2.30 -2.73
N PHE A 160 -7.95 -2.53 -1.45
CA PHE A 160 -8.67 -1.57 -0.60
C PHE A 160 -8.08 -0.15 -0.64
N GLY A 161 -6.75 -0.04 -0.55
CA GLY A 161 -6.06 1.24 -0.62
C GLY A 161 -6.24 1.95 -1.96
N LEU A 162 -6.16 1.22 -3.08
CA LEU A 162 -6.34 1.78 -4.42
C LEU A 162 -7.81 2.13 -4.70
N ILE A 163 -8.76 1.42 -4.07
CA ILE A 163 -10.19 1.75 -4.13
C ILE A 163 -10.43 3.09 -3.43
N ILE A 164 -9.86 3.30 -2.24
CA ILE A 164 -9.94 4.58 -1.52
C ILE A 164 -9.28 5.68 -2.33
N GLU A 165 -8.09 5.44 -2.89
CA GLU A 165 -7.39 6.41 -3.73
C GLU A 165 -8.24 6.80 -4.95
N MET A 166 -8.89 5.84 -5.60
CA MET A 166 -9.78 6.09 -6.73
C MET A 166 -11.05 6.85 -6.30
N CYS A 167 -11.59 6.54 -5.12
CA CYS A 167 -12.71 7.26 -4.53
C CYS A 167 -12.36 8.74 -4.35
N LEU A 168 -11.24 9.01 -3.67
CA LEU A 168 -10.73 10.34 -3.41
C LEU A 168 -10.41 11.09 -4.71
N SER A 169 -9.76 10.44 -5.67
CA SER A 169 -9.42 11.09 -6.95
C SER A 169 -10.66 11.57 -7.71
N GLY A 170 -11.76 10.80 -7.70
CA GLY A 170 -13.02 11.25 -8.31
C GLY A 170 -13.68 12.41 -7.55
N ILE A 171 -13.59 12.43 -6.23
CA ILE A 171 -14.06 13.55 -5.39
C ILE A 171 -13.22 14.81 -5.65
N GLU A 172 -11.90 14.66 -5.68
CA GLU A 172 -10.95 15.74 -5.95
C GLU A 172 -11.18 16.36 -7.33
N GLU A 173 -11.45 15.54 -8.36
CA GLU A 173 -11.75 16.02 -9.70
C GLU A 173 -13.02 16.90 -9.71
N ALA A 174 -14.07 16.52 -8.97
CA ALA A 174 -15.27 17.34 -8.82
C ALA A 174 -14.97 18.67 -8.11
N LEU A 175 -14.23 18.63 -7.01
CA LEU A 175 -13.85 19.81 -6.23
C LEU A 175 -12.95 20.75 -7.02
N TYR A 176 -11.99 20.21 -7.77
CA TYR A 176 -11.08 20.98 -8.63
C TYR A 176 -11.84 21.74 -9.72
N ASN A 177 -12.88 21.11 -10.28
CA ASN A 177 -13.76 21.73 -11.28
C ASN A 177 -14.77 22.72 -10.67
N GLY A 178 -14.84 22.85 -9.33
CA GLY A 178 -15.79 23.72 -8.65
C GLY A 178 -17.23 23.22 -8.72
N ASP A 179 -17.42 21.93 -9.02
CA ASP A 179 -18.75 21.32 -9.12
C ASP A 179 -19.35 21.12 -7.73
N THR A 180 -20.67 21.23 -7.63
CA THR A 180 -21.43 20.98 -6.38
C THR A 180 -22.03 19.57 -6.31
N GLN A 181 -21.93 18.83 -7.41
CA GLN A 181 -22.47 17.48 -7.56
C GLN A 181 -21.37 16.53 -8.02
N LEU A 182 -21.19 15.41 -7.32
CA LEU A 182 -20.27 14.36 -7.72
C LEU A 182 -20.93 13.45 -8.76
N ARG A 183 -20.31 13.27 -9.94
CA ARG A 183 -20.85 12.51 -11.07
C ARG A 183 -19.91 11.40 -11.51
N LEU A 184 -20.44 10.44 -12.27
CA LEU A 184 -19.65 9.35 -12.86
C LEU A 184 -18.49 9.88 -13.73
N ALA A 185 -18.71 11.00 -14.43
CA ALA A 185 -17.70 11.65 -15.25
C ALA A 185 -16.42 12.05 -14.49
N HIS A 186 -16.53 12.40 -13.21
CA HIS A 186 -15.36 12.76 -12.39
C HIS A 186 -14.46 11.55 -12.12
N PHE A 187 -15.06 10.37 -11.89
CA PHE A 187 -14.32 9.12 -11.74
C PHE A 187 -13.70 8.67 -13.05
N ALA A 188 -14.43 8.81 -14.15
CA ALA A 188 -13.92 8.50 -15.49
C ALA A 188 -12.69 9.38 -15.82
N GLU A 189 -12.77 10.68 -15.56
CA GLU A 189 -11.67 11.62 -15.81
C GLU A 189 -10.48 11.38 -14.88
N ALA A 190 -10.72 11.17 -13.59
CA ALA A 190 -9.67 10.82 -12.63
C ALA A 190 -8.93 9.54 -13.04
N PHE A 191 -9.65 8.49 -13.46
CA PHE A 191 -9.03 7.26 -13.94
C PHE A 191 -8.24 7.47 -15.24
N ARG A 192 -8.78 8.26 -16.18
CA ARG A 192 -8.10 8.62 -17.44
C ARG A 192 -6.80 9.37 -17.16
N ARG A 193 -6.79 10.32 -16.22
CA ARG A 193 -5.59 11.07 -15.83
C ARG A 193 -4.53 10.19 -15.20
N LYS A 194 -4.93 9.19 -14.40
CA LYS A 194 -4.00 8.25 -13.75
C LYS A 194 -3.41 7.22 -14.71
N SER A 195 -4.21 6.69 -15.65
CA SER A 195 -3.83 5.55 -16.51
C SER A 195 -3.49 5.94 -17.96
N GLY A 196 -3.90 7.11 -18.42
CA GLY A 196 -3.79 7.51 -19.83
C GLY A 196 -4.73 6.76 -20.78
N CYS A 197 -5.68 5.97 -20.26
CA CYS A 197 -6.52 5.10 -21.09
C CYS A 197 -7.47 5.87 -22.02
N ILE A 198 -7.82 5.28 -23.17
CA ILE A 198 -8.95 5.72 -23.99
C ILE A 198 -10.30 5.29 -23.37
N PRO A 199 -11.45 5.87 -23.77
CA PRO A 199 -12.75 5.56 -23.18
C PRO A 199 -13.15 4.08 -23.19
N ALA A 200 -12.74 3.33 -24.22
CA ALA A 200 -12.99 1.89 -24.32
C ALA A 200 -12.32 1.06 -23.21
N PHE A 201 -11.23 1.57 -22.63
CA PHE A 201 -10.49 0.94 -21.53
C PHE A 201 -10.68 1.68 -20.20
N ASN A 202 -11.69 2.54 -20.11
CA ASN A 202 -12.04 3.20 -18.85
C ASN A 202 -13.13 2.38 -18.13
N PRO A 203 -12.87 1.86 -16.92
CA PRO A 203 -13.81 1.01 -16.21
C PRO A 203 -15.07 1.75 -15.74
N PHE A 204 -15.12 3.09 -15.82
CA PHE A 204 -16.34 3.86 -15.54
C PHE A 204 -17.19 4.10 -16.80
N LEU A 205 -16.64 3.89 -18.01
CA LEU A 205 -17.31 4.16 -19.29
C LEU A 205 -17.61 2.88 -20.08
N ALA A 206 -16.70 1.90 -20.04
CA ALA A 206 -16.81 0.67 -20.84
C ALA A 206 -17.99 -0.20 -20.41
N GLN A 207 -18.66 -0.84 -21.36
CA GLN A 207 -19.78 -1.74 -21.05
C GLN A 207 -19.30 -3.00 -20.34
N ASP A 208 -18.27 -3.66 -20.89
CA ASP A 208 -17.63 -4.84 -20.32
C ASP A 208 -16.39 -4.46 -19.50
N TYR A 209 -16.59 -3.68 -18.42
CA TYR A 209 -15.47 -3.13 -17.65
C TYR A 209 -14.62 -4.18 -16.93
N LEU A 210 -15.15 -5.38 -16.68
CA LEU A 210 -14.46 -6.45 -15.95
C LEU A 210 -13.33 -7.09 -16.77
N SER A 211 -13.37 -7.00 -18.11
CA SER A 211 -12.30 -7.51 -18.97
C SER A 211 -11.10 -6.57 -19.08
N ILE A 212 -11.21 -5.35 -18.56
CA ILE A 212 -10.12 -4.36 -18.56
C ILE A 212 -9.15 -4.69 -17.44
N ASP A 213 -7.88 -4.89 -17.79
CA ASP A 213 -6.79 -4.98 -16.82
C ASP A 213 -6.38 -3.57 -16.34
N VAL A 214 -6.95 -3.17 -15.20
CA VAL A 214 -6.69 -1.85 -14.60
C VAL A 214 -5.30 -1.71 -13.97
N ARG A 215 -4.52 -2.80 -13.87
CA ARG A 215 -3.17 -2.78 -13.27
C ARG A 215 -2.09 -2.46 -14.29
N THR A 216 -2.40 -2.57 -15.58
CA THR A 216 -1.45 -2.30 -16.65
C THR A 216 -1.45 -0.81 -16.98
N ILE A 217 -0.50 -0.06 -16.41
CA ILE A 217 -0.40 1.41 -16.49
C ILE A 217 0.03 1.93 -17.89
N MET A 218 0.53 1.08 -18.80
CA MET A 218 1.03 1.55 -20.12
C MET A 218 0.83 0.56 -21.29
N GLY A 219 -0.09 -0.40 -21.19
CA GLY A 219 -0.33 -1.38 -22.27
C GLY A 219 -1.14 -0.84 -23.46
N TRP A 220 -1.67 0.38 -23.35
CA TRP A 220 -2.78 0.87 -24.18
C TRP A 220 -2.37 1.95 -25.20
N LEU A 221 -1.08 2.27 -25.30
CA LEU A 221 -0.54 3.19 -26.32
C LEU A 221 -0.08 2.46 -27.60
N ASP A 222 0.05 1.13 -27.59
CA ASP A 222 0.61 0.37 -28.72
C ASP A 222 -0.44 -0.32 -29.61
N SER A 223 -1.74 -0.12 -29.38
CA SER A 223 -2.81 -0.78 -30.15
C SER A 223 -3.48 0.06 -31.24
N ASP A 224 -3.07 1.33 -31.43
CA ASP A 224 -3.61 2.21 -32.48
C ASP A 224 -2.53 2.67 -33.48
N ASP A 225 -1.83 1.71 -34.10
CA ASP A 225 -1.21 1.96 -35.40
C ASP A 225 -2.00 1.23 -36.50
N PRO A 226 -2.95 1.90 -37.19
CA PRO A 226 -3.53 1.35 -38.40
C PRO A 226 -2.46 1.47 -39.49
N SER A 227 -1.64 0.41 -39.63
CA SER A 227 -0.77 0.27 -40.80
C SER A 227 -1.60 0.54 -42.07
N PRO A 228 -1.27 1.55 -42.89
CA PRO A 228 -2.02 1.80 -44.09
C PRO A 228 -1.71 0.67 -45.07
N SER A 229 -2.74 -0.11 -45.37
CA SER A 229 -2.80 -0.95 -46.55
C SER A 229 -2.71 -0.08 -47.81
N GLY A 230 -1.54 -0.09 -48.43
CA GLY A 230 -1.31 0.27 -49.83
C GLY A 230 -0.09 -0.54 -50.27
N GLY A 231 -0.13 -1.38 -51.30
CA GLY A 231 -0.84 -1.27 -52.56
C GLY A 231 0.21 -1.49 -53.64
N LEU A 232 0.11 -2.64 -54.30
CA LEU A 232 0.83 -3.09 -55.50
C LEU A 232 1.59 -2.01 -56.31
N SER A 233 2.88 -2.25 -56.55
CA SER A 233 3.50 -2.34 -57.90
C SER A 233 4.91 -2.91 -57.78
#